data_AF-A0A2N8MVV7-F1
#
_entry.id   AF-A0A2N8MVV7-F1
#
_cell.length_a   1.000
_cell.length_b   1.000
_cell.length_c   1.000
_cell.angle_alpha   90.00
_cell.angle_beta   90.00
_cell.angle_gamma   90.00
#
_symmetry.space_group_name_H-M   'P 1'
#
loop_
_entity.id
_entity.type
_entity.pdbx_description
1 polymer ?
#
loop_
_entity_poly.entity_id
_entity_poly.type
_entity_poly.pdbx_seq_one_letter_code
_entity_poly.pdbx_strand_id
1 'polypeptide(L)'
;MNNAWEAVSRVTDEPAWYWVYDKLAFWPSTYAHAWPGFREPAPSVAWDLAPGGLDRSSAEFRLGPYAVEQNDVARVALSALKDCVAEDEWVWVLHWQHQSYRFYPHRHAALDPWPVPVFPRTDYHMFLANDFRFGTLGHPWERTLCVYGEKLVPAFEQHGERVFKNALRRDGAPAAMAG
;
A
#
# COMPACT_ATOMS: atom_id res chain seq x y z
N MET A 1 24.74 -3.13 -8.06
CA MET A 1 23.56 -2.34 -8.48
C MET A 1 22.34 -3.17 -8.14
N ASN A 2 21.40 -2.63 -7.37
CA ASN A 2 20.20 -3.37 -6.96
C ASN A 2 19.35 -3.65 -8.22
N ASN A 3 19.27 -4.91 -8.65
CA ASN A 3 18.53 -5.35 -9.84
C ASN A 3 17.06 -5.70 -9.51
N ALA A 4 16.60 -5.41 -8.29
CA ALA A 4 15.22 -5.63 -7.89
C ALA A 4 14.26 -4.54 -8.42
N TRP A 5 14.78 -3.38 -8.82
CA TRP A 5 13.99 -2.24 -9.27
C TRP A 5 14.34 -1.84 -10.69
N GLU A 6 13.34 -1.84 -11.57
CA GLU A 6 13.47 -1.44 -12.96
C GLU A 6 12.55 -0.24 -13.20
N ALA A 7 13.12 0.94 -13.43
CA ALA A 7 12.36 2.12 -13.78
C ALA A 7 11.63 1.91 -15.11
N VAL A 8 10.33 2.21 -15.15
CA VAL A 8 9.51 2.05 -16.36
C VAL A 8 9.14 3.39 -16.99
N SER A 9 9.03 3.43 -18.31
CA SER A 9 8.57 4.64 -18.99
C SER A 9 7.08 4.89 -18.71
N ARG A 10 6.62 6.13 -18.89
CA ARG A 10 5.19 6.47 -18.81
C ARG A 10 4.32 5.68 -19.80
N VAL A 11 4.87 5.32 -20.96
CA VAL A 11 4.15 4.50 -21.95
C VAL A 11 3.98 3.07 -21.43
N THR A 12 4.94 2.59 -20.63
CA THR A 12 4.94 1.24 -20.07
C THR A 12 3.97 1.09 -18.90
N ASP A 13 3.85 2.10 -18.04
CA ASP A 13 2.96 2.05 -16.86
C ASP A 13 1.54 2.56 -17.12
N GLU A 14 1.28 3.20 -18.27
CA GLU A 14 -0.03 3.74 -18.64
C GLU A 14 -1.18 2.71 -18.51
N PRO A 15 -1.06 1.45 -18.96
CA PRO A 15 -2.12 0.45 -18.79
C PRO A 15 -2.44 0.15 -17.32
N ALA A 16 -1.42 0.15 -16.45
CA ALA A 16 -1.61 -0.07 -15.02
C ALA A 16 -2.33 1.12 -14.38
N TRP A 17 -2.00 2.34 -14.78
CA TRP A 17 -2.73 3.54 -14.35
C TRP A 17 -4.18 3.55 -14.86
N TYR A 18 -4.45 3.16 -16.11
CA TYR A 18 -5.83 3.01 -16.59
C TYR A 18 -6.62 2.02 -15.74
N TRP A 19 -6.02 0.87 -15.40
CA TRP A 19 -6.65 -0.09 -14.50
C TRP A 19 -6.95 0.52 -13.13
N VAL A 20 -6.02 1.28 -12.56
CA VAL A 20 -6.21 1.98 -11.28
C VAL A 20 -7.38 2.97 -11.35
N TYR A 21 -7.42 3.84 -12.36
CA TYR A 21 -8.48 4.83 -12.47
C TYR A 21 -9.84 4.18 -12.77
N ASP A 22 -9.89 3.14 -13.60
CA ASP A 22 -11.14 2.46 -13.97
C ASP A 22 -11.66 1.52 -12.87
N LYS A 23 -10.81 0.61 -12.38
CA LYS A 23 -11.23 -0.45 -11.45
C LYS A 23 -11.26 0.00 -10.00
N LEU A 24 -10.30 0.82 -9.59
CA LEU A 24 -10.24 1.34 -8.22
C LEU A 24 -10.92 2.70 -8.09
N ALA A 25 -11.45 3.28 -9.17
CA ALA A 25 -12.06 4.61 -9.14
C ALA A 25 -11.17 5.65 -8.43
N PHE A 26 -9.85 5.57 -8.67
CA PHE A 26 -8.86 6.32 -7.90
C PHE A 26 -9.11 7.82 -8.01
N TRP A 27 -9.36 8.46 -6.86
CA TRP A 27 -9.66 9.88 -6.72
C TRP A 27 -8.82 10.48 -5.58
N PRO A 28 -7.60 10.97 -5.88
CA PRO A 28 -6.69 11.46 -4.86
C PRO A 28 -7.25 12.71 -4.18
N SER A 29 -7.26 12.73 -2.83
CA SER A 29 -7.69 13.90 -2.06
C SER A 29 -6.90 14.07 -0.76
N THR A 30 -6.74 15.32 -0.35
CA THR A 30 -6.17 15.67 0.97
C THR A 30 -7.24 15.90 2.04
N TYR A 31 -8.52 15.87 1.65
CA TYR A 31 -9.66 16.19 2.51
C TYR A 31 -10.36 14.94 3.06
N ALA A 32 -10.57 14.91 4.38
CA ALA A 32 -11.12 13.76 5.10
C ALA A 32 -12.48 13.25 4.58
N HIS A 33 -13.35 14.14 4.09
CA HIS A 33 -14.67 13.75 3.58
C HIS A 33 -14.62 12.97 2.24
N ALA A 34 -13.46 12.94 1.58
CA ALA A 34 -13.27 12.25 0.29
C ALA A 34 -12.39 10.99 0.42
N TRP A 35 -11.94 10.65 1.64
CA TRP A 35 -11.21 9.42 1.89
C TRP A 35 -12.13 8.19 1.76
N PRO A 36 -11.62 7.04 1.26
CA PRO A 36 -10.21 6.73 1.06
C PRO A 36 -9.66 7.06 -0.34
N GLY A 37 -10.43 7.69 -1.22
CA GLY A 37 -9.97 7.96 -2.60
C GLY A 37 -9.77 6.69 -3.46
N PHE A 38 -10.17 5.52 -2.96
CA PHE A 38 -10.17 4.24 -3.69
C PHE A 38 -11.49 3.51 -3.47
N ARG A 39 -11.91 2.74 -4.46
CA ARG A 39 -12.77 1.57 -4.28
C ARG A 39 -11.87 0.40 -3.90
N GLU A 40 -11.84 0.08 -2.61
CA GLU A 40 -11.04 -1.03 -2.08
C GLU A 40 -11.52 -2.37 -2.69
N PRO A 41 -10.65 -3.17 -3.32
CA PRO A 41 -11.03 -4.50 -3.82
C PRO A 41 -11.41 -5.44 -2.68
N ALA A 42 -12.09 -6.55 -2.97
CA ALA A 42 -12.37 -7.62 -2.01
C ALA A 42 -11.67 -8.92 -2.44
N PRO A 43 -11.03 -9.68 -1.53
CA PRO A 43 -10.90 -9.36 -0.10
C PRO A 43 -9.87 -8.25 0.16
N SER A 44 -10.10 -7.40 1.17
CA SER A 44 -9.13 -6.39 1.62
C SER A 44 -9.20 -6.05 3.11
N VAL A 45 -8.09 -5.48 3.60
CA VAL A 45 -7.99 -4.85 4.91
C VAL A 45 -7.27 -3.52 4.78
N ALA A 46 -7.87 -2.44 5.26
CA ALA A 46 -7.23 -1.14 5.39
C ALA A 46 -6.77 -0.92 6.83
N TRP A 47 -5.47 -0.83 7.02
CA TRP A 47 -4.86 -0.60 8.33
C TRP A 47 -4.71 0.89 8.60
N ASP A 48 -5.13 1.33 9.78
CA ASP A 48 -4.85 2.67 10.29
C ASP A 48 -3.40 2.72 10.79
N LEU A 49 -2.60 3.59 10.18
CA LEU A 49 -1.20 3.81 10.55
C LEU A 49 -1.04 5.03 11.47
N ALA A 50 -2.11 5.76 11.76
CA ALA A 50 -2.09 6.89 12.67
C ALA A 50 -2.22 6.44 14.14
N PRO A 51 -1.76 7.27 15.10
CA PRO A 51 -2.13 7.13 16.49
C PRO A 51 -3.66 7.21 16.65
N GLY A 52 -4.22 6.32 17.48
CA GLY A 52 -5.65 6.32 17.76
C GLY A 52 -6.13 7.57 18.51
N GLY A 53 -7.42 7.86 18.43
CA GLY A 53 -8.07 8.91 19.23
C GLY A 53 -7.96 10.34 18.68
N LEU A 54 -7.33 10.52 17.52
CA LEU A 54 -7.24 11.82 16.85
C LEU A 54 -8.42 12.07 15.92
N ASP A 55 -8.96 13.29 15.95
CA ASP A 55 -9.89 13.74 14.92
C ASP A 55 -9.15 13.84 13.58
N ARG A 56 -9.59 13.04 12.61
CA ARG A 56 -9.03 12.95 11.25
C ARG A 56 -9.05 14.28 10.48
N SER A 57 -9.94 15.21 10.86
CA SER A 57 -9.99 16.54 10.28
C SER A 57 -9.02 17.53 10.93
N SER A 58 -8.43 17.20 12.08
CA SER A 58 -7.57 18.08 12.88
C SER A 58 -6.18 18.28 12.28
N ALA A 59 -5.53 19.38 12.67
CA ALA A 59 -4.12 19.62 12.36
C ALA A 59 -3.18 18.62 13.06
N GLU A 60 -3.55 18.19 14.27
CA GLU A 60 -2.79 17.18 15.03
C GLU A 60 -2.73 15.85 14.28
N PHE A 61 -3.85 15.39 13.72
CA PHE A 61 -3.85 14.22 12.85
C PHE A 61 -2.97 14.45 11.61
N ARG A 62 -3.07 15.60 10.94
CA ARG A 62 -2.31 15.84 9.70
C ARG A 62 -0.80 15.94 9.90
N LEU A 63 -0.35 16.51 11.01
CA LEU A 63 1.07 16.78 11.29
C LEU A 63 1.71 15.82 12.31
N GLY A 64 0.90 15.05 13.02
CA GLY A 64 1.34 14.16 14.09
C GLY A 64 2.16 12.96 13.59
N PRO A 65 2.76 12.18 14.51
CA PRO A 65 3.50 10.99 14.15
C PRO A 65 2.59 9.89 13.57
N TYR A 66 3.20 8.84 13.05
CA TYR A 66 2.52 7.57 12.75
C TYR A 66 2.66 6.65 13.98
N ALA A 67 1.76 5.68 14.11
CA ALA A 67 1.82 4.65 15.15
C ALA A 67 2.78 3.50 14.81
N VAL A 68 3.26 3.45 13.55
CA VAL A 68 4.12 2.39 13.02
C VAL A 68 5.34 2.98 12.31
N GLU A 69 6.44 2.23 12.32
CA GLU A 69 7.68 2.60 11.65
C GLU A 69 7.69 2.16 10.18
N GLN A 70 8.22 3.02 9.31
CA GLN A 70 8.30 2.77 7.88
C GLN A 70 9.11 1.51 7.54
N ASN A 71 10.19 1.25 8.28
CA ASN A 71 11.03 0.08 8.05
C ASN A 71 10.33 -1.23 8.41
N ASP A 72 9.45 -1.21 9.42
CA ASP A 72 8.69 -2.40 9.79
C ASP A 72 7.63 -2.72 8.73
N VAL A 73 6.93 -1.70 8.23
CA VAL A 73 6.00 -1.86 7.09
C VAL A 73 6.73 -2.38 5.85
N ALA A 74 7.92 -1.88 5.54
CA ALA A 74 8.72 -2.36 4.40
C ALA A 74 9.13 -3.83 4.56
N ARG A 75 9.52 -4.27 5.77
CA ARG A 75 9.84 -5.67 6.05
C ARG A 75 8.63 -6.58 5.87
N VAL A 76 7.47 -6.19 6.42
CA VAL A 76 6.22 -6.94 6.27
C VAL A 76 5.84 -7.06 4.81
N ALA A 77 5.85 -5.93 4.08
CA ALA A 77 5.51 -5.92 2.67
C ALA A 77 6.46 -6.79 1.83
N LEU A 78 7.77 -6.74 2.09
CA LEU A 78 8.73 -7.58 1.37
C LEU A 78 8.46 -9.07 1.58
N SER A 79 8.28 -9.50 2.82
CA SER A 79 8.00 -10.90 3.14
C SER A 79 6.67 -11.36 2.52
N ALA A 80 5.61 -10.56 2.68
CA ALA A 80 4.30 -10.90 2.14
C ALA A 80 4.28 -10.94 0.60
N LEU A 81 4.99 -10.02 -0.06
CA LEU A 81 5.13 -10.04 -1.53
C LEU A 81 5.87 -11.29 -1.99
N LYS A 82 6.99 -11.66 -1.33
CA LYS A 82 7.75 -12.89 -1.64
C LYS A 82 6.89 -14.16 -1.54
N ASP A 83 5.99 -14.23 -0.57
CA ASP A 83 5.05 -15.36 -0.42
C ASP A 83 4.00 -15.42 -1.54
N CYS A 84 3.72 -14.29 -2.21
CA CYS A 84 2.62 -14.17 -3.17
C CYS A 84 3.05 -14.23 -4.65
N VAL A 85 4.36 -14.17 -4.92
CA VAL A 85 4.92 -14.15 -6.28
C VAL A 85 5.93 -15.27 -6.50
N ALA A 86 6.03 -15.75 -7.73
CA ALA A 86 7.13 -16.63 -8.14
C ALA A 86 8.50 -15.89 -8.09
N GLU A 87 9.60 -16.65 -8.10
CA GLU A 87 10.97 -16.13 -7.90
C GLU A 87 11.36 -14.98 -8.85
N ASP A 88 10.94 -15.06 -10.12
CA ASP A 88 11.19 -14.01 -11.12
C ASP A 88 9.98 -13.12 -11.43
N GLU A 89 8.87 -13.31 -10.72
CA GLU A 89 7.68 -12.51 -10.92
C GLU A 89 7.83 -11.14 -10.26
N TRP A 90 7.46 -10.10 -10.99
CA TRP A 90 7.50 -8.71 -10.55
C TRP A 90 6.10 -8.15 -10.30
N VAL A 91 6.05 -7.10 -9.49
CA VAL A 91 4.86 -6.28 -9.21
C VAL A 91 5.06 -4.85 -9.71
N TRP A 92 3.98 -4.21 -10.15
CA TRP A 92 3.97 -2.77 -10.41
C TRP A 92 4.21 -2.01 -9.13
N VAL A 93 5.03 -0.96 -9.21
CA VAL A 93 5.12 0.08 -8.18
C VAL A 93 4.79 1.40 -8.84
N LEU A 94 3.56 1.84 -8.62
CA LEU A 94 3.05 3.08 -9.17
C LEU A 94 3.26 4.20 -8.14
N HIS A 95 3.90 5.27 -8.59
CA HIS A 95 4.15 6.47 -7.79
C HIS A 95 3.41 7.62 -8.45
N TRP A 96 2.37 8.14 -7.80
CA TRP A 96 1.43 9.06 -8.44
C TRP A 96 2.15 10.29 -9.01
N GLN A 97 1.95 10.56 -10.31
CA GLN A 97 2.63 11.63 -11.06
C GLN A 97 4.17 11.55 -11.16
N HIS A 98 4.78 10.48 -10.65
CA HIS A 98 6.23 10.29 -10.55
C HIS A 98 6.69 9.01 -11.26
N GLN A 99 7.97 8.68 -11.10
CA GLN A 99 8.60 7.51 -11.71
C GLN A 99 8.01 6.21 -11.12
N SER A 100 7.41 5.38 -11.97
CA SER A 100 6.98 4.02 -11.61
C SER A 100 8.08 3.00 -11.83
N TYR A 101 7.93 1.81 -11.25
CA TYR A 101 8.90 0.73 -11.36
C TYR A 101 8.21 -0.62 -11.59
N ARG A 102 8.94 -1.57 -12.19
CA ARG A 102 8.75 -2.98 -11.88
C ARG A 102 9.61 -3.31 -10.68
N PHE A 103 9.03 -4.02 -9.74
CA PHE A 103 9.70 -4.47 -8.53
C PHE A 103 9.72 -6.00 -8.47
N TYR A 104 10.91 -6.60 -8.34
CA TYR A 104 11.13 -8.04 -8.21
C TYR A 104 11.39 -8.38 -6.73
N PRO A 105 10.39 -8.82 -5.95
CA PRO A 105 10.53 -8.96 -4.49
C PRO A 105 11.66 -9.89 -4.07
N HIS A 106 11.83 -11.02 -4.76
CA HIS A 106 12.86 -12.02 -4.46
C HIS A 106 14.30 -11.53 -4.69
N ARG A 107 14.49 -10.52 -5.55
CA ARG A 107 15.81 -9.92 -5.81
C ARG A 107 16.18 -8.84 -4.78
N HIS A 108 15.23 -8.38 -3.97
CA HIS A 108 15.46 -7.31 -3.00
C HIS A 108 16.01 -7.87 -1.68
N ALA A 109 17.20 -7.38 -1.28
CA ALA A 109 17.76 -7.67 0.03
C ALA A 109 17.05 -6.86 1.13
N ALA A 110 16.89 -7.42 2.33
CA ALA A 110 16.07 -6.81 3.38
C ALA A 110 16.51 -5.39 3.83
N LEU A 111 17.78 -5.02 3.60
CA LEU A 111 18.35 -3.74 4.00
C LEU A 111 18.58 -2.77 2.83
N ASP A 112 18.29 -3.19 1.60
CA ASP A 112 18.44 -2.29 0.46
C ASP A 112 17.41 -1.14 0.55
N PRO A 113 17.78 0.06 0.08
CA PRO A 113 16.85 1.19 0.07
C PRO A 113 15.73 0.97 -0.97
N TRP A 114 14.53 1.41 -0.61
CA TRP A 114 13.37 1.42 -1.51
C TRP A 114 13.32 2.78 -2.24
N PRO A 115 13.39 2.82 -3.58
CA PRO A 115 13.21 4.06 -4.35
C PRO A 115 11.82 4.66 -4.13
N VAL A 116 10.80 3.80 -3.93
CA VAL A 116 9.43 4.16 -3.59
C VAL A 116 9.00 3.28 -2.42
N PRO A 117 8.65 3.85 -1.25
CA PRO A 117 8.25 3.06 -0.09
C PRO A 117 6.82 2.54 -0.26
N VAL A 118 6.49 1.41 0.38
CA VAL A 118 5.10 0.97 0.58
C VAL A 118 4.38 1.87 1.60
N PHE A 119 5.15 2.50 2.49
CA PHE A 119 4.64 3.37 3.54
C PHE A 119 4.15 4.71 2.97
N PRO A 120 2.86 5.04 3.10
CA PRO A 120 2.28 6.22 2.46
C PRO A 120 2.49 7.45 3.35
N ARG A 121 3.62 8.15 3.21
CA ARG A 121 3.89 9.37 3.99
C ARG A 121 3.60 10.66 3.25
N THR A 122 3.99 10.74 1.98
CA THR A 122 4.05 12.01 1.23
C THR A 122 3.24 11.98 -0.05
N ASP A 123 3.00 10.79 -0.61
CA ASP A 123 2.31 10.63 -1.87
C ASP A 123 1.60 9.25 -1.94
N TYR A 124 0.77 9.04 -2.96
CA TYR A 124 0.14 7.75 -3.22
C TYR A 124 1.15 6.79 -3.85
N HIS A 125 1.34 5.66 -3.16
CA HIS A 125 2.16 4.54 -3.62
C HIS A 125 1.30 3.29 -3.70
N MET A 126 1.39 2.59 -4.82
CA MET A 126 0.55 1.43 -5.09
C MET A 126 1.43 0.28 -5.58
N PHE A 127 1.37 -0.85 -4.88
CA PHE A 127 2.09 -2.06 -5.27
C PHE A 127 1.07 -3.06 -5.80
N LEU A 128 1.10 -3.39 -7.09
CA LEU A 128 0.07 -4.23 -7.71
C LEU A 128 0.73 -5.44 -8.38
N ALA A 129 0.18 -6.63 -8.19
CA ALA A 129 0.57 -7.78 -9.02
C ALA A 129 0.49 -7.40 -10.51
N ASN A 130 1.36 -7.97 -11.36
CA ASN A 130 1.37 -7.60 -12.78
C ASN A 130 0.04 -7.89 -13.50
N ASP A 131 -0.75 -8.83 -12.96
CA ASP A 131 -2.10 -9.24 -13.38
C ASP A 131 -3.20 -8.64 -12.49
N PHE A 132 -2.82 -7.75 -11.56
CA PHE A 132 -3.67 -7.05 -10.60
C PHE A 132 -4.43 -7.92 -9.59
N ARG A 133 -4.08 -9.21 -9.44
CA ARG A 133 -4.77 -10.16 -8.53
C ARG A 133 -4.67 -9.80 -7.04
N PHE A 134 -3.67 -9.01 -6.67
CA PHE A 134 -3.48 -8.49 -5.31
C PHE A 134 -2.73 -7.15 -5.37
N GLY A 135 -2.70 -6.44 -4.25
CA GLY A 135 -1.86 -5.26 -4.12
C GLY A 135 -2.00 -4.49 -2.82
N THR A 136 -1.25 -3.40 -2.72
CA THR A 136 -1.37 -2.40 -1.66
C THR A 136 -1.74 -1.03 -2.24
N LEU A 137 -2.58 -0.30 -1.51
CA LEU A 137 -3.02 1.05 -1.83
C LEU A 137 -2.68 1.93 -0.63
N GLY A 138 -1.61 2.72 -0.75
CA GLY A 138 -1.16 3.61 0.31
C GLY A 138 -1.80 5.00 0.18
N HIS A 139 -2.48 5.46 1.23
CA HIS A 139 -3.10 6.78 1.27
C HIS A 139 -2.41 7.69 2.31
N PRO A 140 -1.64 8.71 1.89
CA PRO A 140 -0.79 9.45 2.82
C PRO A 140 -1.54 10.44 3.70
N TRP A 141 -2.65 11.00 3.21
CA TRP A 141 -3.50 11.90 4.00
C TRP A 141 -4.44 11.15 4.93
N GLU A 142 -5.03 10.03 4.51
CA GLU A 142 -5.80 9.18 5.41
C GLU A 142 -4.90 8.40 6.39
N ARG A 143 -3.60 8.30 6.08
CA ARG A 143 -2.60 7.54 6.82
C ARG A 143 -2.97 6.06 6.92
N THR A 144 -3.42 5.50 5.81
CA THR A 144 -3.86 4.10 5.72
C THR A 144 -3.05 3.35 4.67
N LEU A 145 -2.87 2.06 4.94
CA LEU A 145 -2.39 1.09 3.96
C LEU A 145 -3.49 0.04 3.75
N CYS A 146 -4.19 0.12 2.62
CA CYS A 146 -5.10 -0.94 2.19
C CYS A 146 -4.30 -2.04 1.51
N VAL A 147 -4.56 -3.29 1.90
CA VAL A 147 -3.98 -4.51 1.31
C VAL A 147 -5.14 -5.34 0.78
N TYR A 148 -5.05 -5.82 -0.46
CA TYR A 148 -6.10 -6.62 -1.08
C TYR A 148 -5.57 -7.87 -1.77
N GLY A 149 -6.44 -8.86 -1.96
CA GLY A 149 -6.18 -10.11 -2.65
C GLY A 149 -6.07 -11.31 -1.72
N GLU A 150 -6.60 -12.46 -2.16
CA GLU A 150 -6.80 -13.66 -1.34
C GLU A 150 -5.54 -14.19 -0.65
N LYS A 151 -4.37 -14.01 -1.29
CA LYS A 151 -3.07 -14.45 -0.74
C LYS A 151 -2.36 -13.35 0.04
N LEU A 152 -2.45 -12.10 -0.42
CA LEU A 152 -1.65 -11.01 0.15
C LEU A 152 -2.19 -10.56 1.50
N VAL A 153 -3.51 -10.52 1.67
CA VAL A 153 -4.15 -10.15 2.95
C VAL A 153 -3.66 -11.06 4.10
N PRO A 154 -3.80 -12.40 4.05
CA PRO A 154 -3.35 -13.25 5.14
C PRO A 154 -1.82 -13.20 5.34
N ALA A 155 -1.03 -13.02 4.27
CA ALA A 155 0.41 -12.86 4.40
C ALA A 155 0.77 -11.56 5.17
N PHE A 156 0.09 -10.46 4.90
CA PHE A 156 0.25 -9.22 5.66
C PHE A 156 -0.19 -9.35 7.12
N GLU A 157 -1.30 -10.05 7.40
CA GLU A 157 -1.74 -10.34 8.76
C GLU A 157 -0.71 -11.20 9.52
N GLN A 158 -0.16 -12.23 8.88
CA GLN A 158 0.85 -13.11 9.47
C GLN A 158 2.17 -12.38 9.76
N HIS A 159 2.77 -11.73 8.76
CA HIS A 159 4.06 -11.06 8.93
C HIS A 159 3.94 -9.77 9.75
N GLY A 160 2.78 -9.14 9.70
CA GLY A 160 2.50 -7.84 10.31
C GLY A 160 1.76 -7.88 11.63
N GLU A 161 1.57 -9.04 12.26
CA GLU A 161 0.80 -9.19 13.51
C GLU A 161 1.22 -8.17 14.60
N ARG A 162 2.52 -7.85 14.67
CA ARG A 162 3.07 -6.89 15.64
C ARG A 162 3.07 -5.44 15.16
N VAL A 163 2.89 -5.20 13.87
CA VAL A 163 2.95 -3.90 13.21
C VAL A 163 1.55 -3.33 13.00
N PHE A 164 0.65 -4.11 12.40
CA PHE A 164 -0.69 -3.68 12.06
C PHE A 164 -1.69 -4.07 13.14
N LYS A 165 -2.14 -3.07 13.91
CA LYS A 165 -3.01 -3.30 15.08
C LYS A 165 -4.47 -2.94 14.84
N ASN A 166 -4.72 -1.94 14.00
CA ASN A 166 -6.03 -1.32 13.88
C ASN A 166 -6.53 -1.44 12.44
N ALA A 167 -7.38 -2.43 12.18
CA ALA A 167 -8.10 -2.50 10.91
C ALA A 167 -9.19 -1.42 10.93
N LEU A 168 -9.10 -0.46 10.02
CA LEU A 168 -10.10 0.59 9.84
C LEU A 168 -11.26 0.10 8.99
N ARG A 169 -10.94 -0.63 7.92
CA ARG A 169 -11.91 -1.23 7.00
C ARG A 169 -11.54 -2.66 6.64
N ARG A 170 -12.56 -3.45 6.37
CA ARG A 170 -12.47 -4.74 5.68
C ARG A 170 -13.44 -4.72 4.50
N ASP A 171 -12.95 -5.07 3.33
CA ASP A 171 -13.74 -5.11 2.09
C ASP A 171 -14.48 -3.79 1.79
N GLY A 172 -13.83 -2.65 2.05
CA GLY A 172 -14.41 -1.32 1.87
C GLY A 172 -15.44 -0.89 2.92
N ALA A 173 -15.81 -1.77 3.87
CA ALA A 173 -16.71 -1.46 4.97
C ALA A 173 -15.93 -1.21 6.27
N PRO A 174 -16.42 -0.36 7.20
CA PRO A 174 -15.82 -0.21 8.51
C PRO A 174 -15.61 -1.57 9.19
N ALA A 175 -14.40 -1.82 9.67
CA ALA A 175 -14.15 -3.04 10.43
C ALA A 175 -14.93 -2.98 11.75
N ALA A 176 -15.51 -4.11 12.17
CA ALA A 176 -16.10 -4.19 13.50
C ALA A 176 -15.02 -3.87 14.53
N MET A 177 -15.33 -2.98 15.48
CA MET A 177 -14.46 -2.71 16.61
C MET A 177 -14.13 -4.05 17.28
N ALA A 178 -12.84 -4.37 17.42
CA ALA A 178 -12.44 -5.47 18.29
C ALA A 178 -12.91 -5.10 19.70
N GLY A 179 -13.89 -5.86 20.21
CA GLY A 179 -14.44 -5.69 21.55
C GLY A 179 -13.47 -6.07 22.66
#